data_AF-A0A6P1EEC1-F1
#
_entry.id   AF-A0A6P1EEC1-F1
#
_cell.length_a   1.000
_cell.length_b   1.000
_cell.length_c   1.000
_cell.angle_alpha   90.00
_cell.angle_beta   90.00
_cell.angle_gamma   90.00
#
_symmetry.space_group_name_H-M   'P 1'
#
loop_
_entity.id
_entity.type
_entity.pdbx_description
1 polymer ?
#
loop_
_entity_poly.entity_id
_entity_poly.type
_entity_poly.pdbx_seq_one_letter_code
_entity_poly.pdbx_strand_id
1 'polypeptide(L)'
;MLKIPYSPPQLPRNQVENADASRVAMTGMVTRLEQWIGNNPVYAAGKLLQPDDRALLAQTWGPTLASTAVISTAGVREHGDTGWRDELRVMAGVTSAAFDASLYASADMKQWLTHSHLGRCAYCESLVQHVSWGDVEHFRPKAGWGKGEELYRPAYYFLAYTPDNLLYACVMCNEAYKKNEFPITGVRARERADLDAELPVLIQPYVDDPRNHIRFNPLNGSAYPWDVVKAFYSDTAPQWTSGEIQARIWADPRLIPQQSTTAPGVDSAFARWVTQLDIGTANGLARGGSSIAILGLNRATLLRARVAHLRQLRALAIVSNGDTPEALSARQLIATILQGDDNAVRAVVQYASASIDALRSWMGAPDGTLQPLQVNWLDVYNRIVDVFPAPPAGGEPIPANDALCYLLTAADFANTRSRRLVFITDADADAEEVHGYVGTDAYYTLAVDWDADADKNVVIRRSGKPDQVIALRDFIKRRITRRTFRGAEITVNGTFPSFDPRV
;
A
#
# COMPACT_ATOMS: atom_id res chain seq x y z
N MET A 1 5.94 6.67 -13.81
CA MET A 1 5.04 5.52 -13.87
C MET A 1 4.47 5.49 -15.28
N LEU A 2 4.33 4.33 -15.89
CA LEU A 2 3.57 4.16 -17.13
C LEU A 2 2.14 3.76 -16.81
N LYS A 3 1.22 4.06 -17.74
CA LYS A 3 -0.17 3.66 -17.60
C LYS A 3 -0.24 2.13 -17.65
N ILE A 4 -1.12 1.57 -16.84
CA ILE A 4 -1.37 0.13 -16.80
C ILE A 4 -2.68 -0.11 -17.54
N PRO A 5 -2.66 -0.83 -18.67
CA PRO A 5 -3.88 -1.19 -19.36
C PRO A 5 -4.77 -2.05 -18.46
N TYR A 6 -5.98 -1.59 -18.23
CA TYR A 6 -6.94 -2.29 -17.42
C TYR A 6 -7.81 -3.21 -18.28
N SER A 7 -7.88 -4.46 -17.88
CA SER A 7 -8.80 -5.45 -18.44
C SER A 7 -9.40 -6.26 -17.29
N PRO A 8 -10.73 -6.28 -17.08
CA PRO A 8 -11.34 -6.97 -15.95
C PRO A 8 -10.88 -8.43 -15.83
N PRO A 9 -10.62 -8.95 -14.62
CA PRO A 9 -10.24 -10.34 -14.42
C PRO A 9 -11.42 -11.27 -14.76
N GLN A 10 -11.10 -12.41 -15.37
CA GLN A 10 -12.06 -13.51 -15.52
C GLN A 10 -12.01 -14.37 -14.25
N LEU A 11 -12.82 -14.01 -13.26
CA LEU A 11 -12.90 -14.74 -11.99
C LEU A 11 -13.98 -15.83 -12.05
N PRO A 12 -13.83 -16.92 -11.27
CA PRO A 12 -14.89 -17.89 -11.06
C PRO A 12 -16.20 -17.23 -10.62
N ARG A 13 -17.32 -17.71 -11.16
CA ARG A 13 -18.65 -17.12 -10.90
C ARG A 13 -18.99 -17.02 -9.42
N ASN A 14 -18.70 -18.07 -8.65
CA ASN A 14 -18.91 -18.11 -7.21
C ASN A 14 -18.07 -17.04 -6.47
N GLN A 15 -16.85 -16.77 -6.92
CA GLN A 15 -16.02 -15.72 -6.32
C GLN A 15 -16.63 -14.33 -6.55
N VAL A 16 -17.14 -14.08 -7.76
CA VAL A 16 -17.83 -12.81 -8.10
C VAL A 16 -19.10 -12.66 -7.26
N GLU A 17 -19.93 -13.71 -7.19
CA GLU A 17 -21.17 -13.71 -6.40
C GLU A 17 -20.89 -13.49 -4.90
N ASN A 18 -19.86 -14.12 -4.34
CA ASN A 18 -19.46 -13.93 -2.94
C ASN A 18 -18.92 -12.52 -2.66
N ALA A 19 -18.14 -11.95 -3.57
CA ALA A 19 -17.65 -10.58 -3.48
C ALA A 19 -18.81 -9.57 -3.49
N ASP A 20 -19.80 -9.76 -4.37
CA ASP A 20 -20.99 -8.91 -4.43
C ASP A 20 -21.87 -9.06 -3.20
N ALA A 21 -22.11 -10.28 -2.72
CA ALA A 21 -22.85 -10.54 -1.49
C ALA A 21 -22.18 -9.85 -0.29
N SER A 22 -20.86 -9.94 -0.20
CA SER A 22 -20.07 -9.32 0.87
C SER A 22 -20.15 -7.78 0.81
N ARG A 23 -20.08 -7.20 -0.39
CA ARG A 23 -20.27 -5.75 -0.60
C ARG A 23 -21.65 -5.28 -0.15
N VAL A 24 -22.72 -6.00 -0.51
CA VAL A 24 -24.09 -5.68 -0.11
C VAL A 24 -24.27 -5.78 1.41
N ALA A 25 -23.74 -6.85 2.03
CA ALA A 25 -23.78 -7.04 3.47
C ALA A 25 -23.08 -5.90 4.23
N MET A 26 -21.87 -5.50 3.79
CA MET A 26 -21.13 -4.39 4.40
C MET A 26 -21.86 -3.06 4.24
N THR A 27 -22.41 -2.78 3.06
CA THR A 27 -23.19 -1.55 2.82
C THR A 27 -24.38 -1.49 3.77
N GLY A 28 -25.15 -2.58 3.86
CA GLY A 28 -26.28 -2.66 4.78
C GLY A 28 -25.87 -2.50 6.25
N MET A 29 -24.70 -3.02 6.64
CA MET A 29 -24.19 -2.86 8.01
C MET A 29 -23.81 -1.40 8.32
N VAL A 30 -23.04 -0.76 7.44
CA VAL A 30 -22.62 0.64 7.64
C VAL A 30 -23.84 1.56 7.69
N THR A 31 -24.79 1.41 6.77
CA THR A 31 -26.05 2.18 6.78
C THR A 31 -26.84 1.98 8.07
N ARG A 32 -26.95 0.75 8.58
CA ARG A 32 -27.62 0.50 9.86
C ARG A 32 -26.87 1.11 11.05
N LEU A 33 -25.54 1.08 11.04
CA LEU A 33 -24.72 1.71 12.07
C LEU A 33 -24.89 3.24 12.08
N GLU A 34 -24.94 3.87 10.90
CA GLU A 34 -25.23 5.30 10.75
C GLU A 34 -26.63 5.65 11.28
N GLN A 35 -27.65 4.84 10.94
CA GLN A 35 -29.01 5.03 11.48
C GLN A 35 -29.05 4.87 13.00
N TRP A 36 -28.36 3.87 13.54
CA TRP A 36 -28.28 3.64 14.97
C TRP A 36 -27.60 4.80 15.70
N ILE A 37 -26.50 5.33 15.16
CA ILE A 37 -25.86 6.55 15.66
C ILE A 37 -26.84 7.72 15.67
N GLY A 38 -27.56 7.95 14.56
CA GLY A 38 -28.53 9.03 14.44
C GLY A 38 -29.66 8.95 15.46
N ASN A 39 -30.07 7.74 15.83
CA ASN A 39 -31.10 7.49 16.83
C ASN A 39 -30.59 7.55 18.29
N ASN A 40 -29.27 7.60 18.49
CA ASN A 40 -28.64 7.57 19.81
C ASN A 40 -27.73 8.80 20.03
N PRO A 41 -28.26 9.92 20.57
CA PRO A 41 -27.53 11.18 20.68
C PRO A 41 -26.30 11.12 21.61
N VAL A 42 -26.14 10.06 22.41
CA VAL A 42 -24.95 9.83 23.24
C VAL A 42 -23.67 9.68 22.39
N TYR A 43 -23.77 9.18 21.16
CA TYR A 43 -22.62 9.04 20.25
C TYR A 43 -22.31 10.33 19.50
N ALA A 44 -23.26 11.26 19.38
CA ALA A 44 -23.07 12.58 18.77
C ALA A 44 -21.95 13.41 19.42
N ALA A 45 -21.52 13.04 20.63
CA ALA A 45 -20.54 13.75 21.44
C ALA A 45 -19.12 13.17 21.43
N GLY A 46 -18.74 12.29 20.48
CA GLY A 46 -17.37 11.75 20.48
C GLY A 46 -17.18 10.39 21.13
N LYS A 47 -18.24 9.77 21.64
CA LYS A 47 -18.11 8.56 22.47
C LYS A 47 -17.92 7.31 21.62
N LEU A 48 -16.88 6.52 21.95
CA LEU A 48 -16.68 5.17 21.42
C LEU A 48 -17.79 4.22 21.91
N LEU A 49 -18.06 3.18 21.13
CA LEU A 49 -18.94 2.06 21.53
C LEU A 49 -18.47 1.47 22.87
N GLN A 50 -19.34 1.53 23.87
CA GLN A 50 -19.14 0.87 25.16
C GLN A 50 -19.34 -0.65 25.02
N PRO A 51 -18.85 -1.46 25.97
CA PRO A 51 -19.07 -2.91 25.95
C PRO A 51 -20.56 -3.31 25.82
N ASP A 52 -21.45 -2.59 26.51
CA ASP A 52 -22.90 -2.83 26.44
C ASP A 52 -23.47 -2.57 25.04
N ASP A 53 -22.94 -1.55 24.35
CA ASP A 53 -23.32 -1.22 22.98
C ASP A 53 -22.88 -2.34 22.03
N ARG A 54 -21.67 -2.87 22.23
CA ARG A 54 -21.16 -4.01 21.44
C ARG A 54 -21.97 -5.27 21.70
N ALA A 55 -22.39 -5.52 22.94
CA ALA A 55 -23.26 -6.64 23.27
C ALA A 55 -24.63 -6.52 22.59
N LEU A 56 -25.21 -5.32 22.57
CA LEU A 56 -26.47 -5.04 21.88
C LEU A 56 -26.34 -5.21 20.35
N LEU A 57 -25.26 -4.67 19.77
CA LEU A 57 -24.96 -4.87 18.35
C LEU A 57 -24.74 -6.35 18.02
N ALA A 58 -24.07 -7.10 18.89
CA ALA A 58 -23.81 -8.53 18.71
C ALA A 58 -25.10 -9.36 18.75
N GLN A 59 -26.05 -9.02 19.64
CA GLN A 59 -27.37 -9.66 19.68
C GLN A 59 -28.19 -9.36 18.42
N THR A 60 -27.99 -8.19 17.82
CA THR A 60 -28.79 -7.74 16.67
C THR A 60 -28.22 -8.19 15.33
N TRP A 61 -26.89 -8.14 15.15
CA TRP A 61 -26.20 -8.35 13.87
C TRP A 61 -25.18 -9.49 13.90
N GLY A 62 -25.04 -10.17 15.04
CA GLY A 62 -24.06 -11.23 15.23
C GLY A 62 -22.71 -10.72 15.76
N PRO A 63 -21.97 -11.56 16.51
CA PRO A 63 -20.76 -11.16 17.23
C PRO A 63 -19.62 -10.70 16.30
N THR A 64 -19.44 -11.33 15.14
CA THR A 64 -18.39 -10.98 14.16
C THR A 64 -18.58 -9.60 13.55
N LEU A 65 -19.83 -9.22 13.25
CA LEU A 65 -20.13 -7.91 12.67
C LEU A 65 -20.09 -6.80 13.73
N ALA A 66 -20.49 -7.11 14.98
CA ALA A 66 -20.40 -6.16 16.09
C ALA A 66 -18.96 -5.87 16.55
N SER A 67 -18.06 -6.85 16.46
CA SER A 67 -16.65 -6.67 16.81
C SER A 67 -15.88 -5.84 15.78
N THR A 68 -16.33 -5.82 14.53
CA THR A 68 -15.68 -5.08 13.43
C THR A 68 -16.25 -3.69 13.20
N ALA A 69 -17.40 -3.37 13.79
CA ALA A 69 -18.00 -2.04 13.75
C ALA A 69 -17.13 -0.99 14.46
N VAL A 70 -16.94 0.15 13.79
CA VAL A 70 -16.22 1.31 14.32
C VAL A 70 -17.10 2.54 14.26
N ILE A 71 -17.19 3.22 15.41
CA ILE A 71 -17.71 4.58 15.52
C ILE A 71 -16.52 5.46 15.86
N SER A 72 -16.29 6.47 15.02
CA SER A 72 -15.25 7.47 15.23
C SER A 72 -15.87 8.86 15.13
N THR A 73 -15.27 9.85 15.77
CA THR A 73 -15.63 11.24 15.54
C THR A 73 -14.51 11.98 14.86
N ALA A 74 -14.84 12.68 13.80
CA ALA A 74 -13.92 13.53 13.08
C ALA A 74 -14.40 14.97 13.15
N GLY A 75 -13.48 15.89 13.46
CA GLY A 75 -13.71 17.31 13.21
C GLY A 75 -13.75 17.52 11.71
N VAL A 76 -14.91 17.87 11.17
CA VAL A 76 -15.08 18.22 9.77
C VAL A 76 -15.13 19.73 9.69
N ARG A 77 -14.19 20.29 8.92
CA ARG A 77 -14.14 21.72 8.64
C ARG A 77 -14.83 21.98 7.32
N GLU A 78 -16.06 22.50 7.38
CA GLU A 78 -16.86 22.79 6.19
C GLU A 78 -17.00 24.30 5.98
N HIS A 79 -17.06 24.70 4.71
CA HIS A 79 -17.31 26.08 4.33
C HIS A 79 -18.80 26.25 4.04
N GLY A 80 -19.54 26.88 4.98
CA GLY A 80 -20.95 27.22 4.79
C GLY A 80 -21.14 28.67 4.32
N ASP A 81 -22.40 29.08 4.15
CA ASP A 81 -22.78 30.44 3.69
C ASP A 81 -22.28 31.57 4.60
N THR A 82 -21.94 31.26 5.87
CA THR A 82 -21.44 32.23 6.86
C THR A 82 -19.96 32.03 7.22
N GLY A 83 -19.20 31.27 6.42
CA GLY A 83 -17.78 30.98 6.63
C GLY A 83 -17.48 29.57 7.13
N TRP A 84 -16.23 29.34 7.55
CA TRP A 84 -15.74 28.05 8.04
C TRP A 84 -16.38 27.68 9.39
N ARG A 85 -16.90 26.46 9.50
CA ARG A 85 -17.37 25.87 10.76
C ARG A 85 -16.64 24.56 11.02
N ASP A 86 -16.20 24.40 12.26
CA ASP A 86 -15.67 23.13 12.75
C ASP A 86 -16.85 22.36 13.39
N GLU A 87 -17.26 21.27 12.76
CA GLU A 87 -18.36 20.42 13.22
C GLU A 87 -17.80 19.03 13.57
N LEU A 88 -18.09 18.54 14.78
CA LEU A 88 -17.73 17.17 15.15
C LEU A 88 -18.76 16.23 14.53
N ARG A 89 -18.37 15.44 13.53
CA ARG A 89 -19.25 14.43 12.91
C ARG A 89 -18.91 13.05 13.43
N VAL A 90 -19.96 12.31 13.77
CA VAL A 90 -19.86 10.88 14.04
C VAL A 90 -19.88 10.13 12.72
N MET A 91 -18.86 9.31 12.54
CA MET A 91 -18.65 8.52 11.33
C MET A 91 -18.65 7.04 11.69
N ALA A 92 -19.46 6.30 10.94
CA ALA A 92 -19.52 4.85 10.99
C ALA A 92 -18.53 4.24 10.01
N GLY A 93 -18.00 3.07 10.34
CA GLY A 93 -17.28 2.23 9.40
C GLY A 93 -16.89 0.90 10.01
N VAL A 94 -15.90 0.27 9.39
CA VAL A 94 -15.49 -1.10 9.72
C VAL A 94 -13.99 -1.21 9.81
N THR A 95 -13.50 -2.13 10.65
CA THR A 95 -12.08 -2.50 10.67
C THR A 95 -11.71 -3.37 9.47
N SER A 96 -10.41 -3.54 9.22
CA SER A 96 -9.91 -4.43 8.17
C SER A 96 -10.35 -5.89 8.35
N ALA A 97 -10.66 -6.32 9.59
CA ALA A 97 -11.14 -7.67 9.90
C ALA A 97 -12.56 -7.95 9.37
N ALA A 98 -13.30 -6.92 8.94
CA ALA A 98 -14.61 -7.10 8.29
C ALA A 98 -14.49 -7.63 6.84
N PHE A 99 -13.28 -7.65 6.26
CA PHE A 99 -13.08 -7.96 4.85
C PHE A 99 -12.39 -9.31 4.68
N ASP A 100 -13.02 -10.19 3.90
CA ASP A 100 -12.43 -11.46 3.52
C ASP A 100 -11.31 -11.26 2.49
N ALA A 101 -10.07 -11.45 2.93
CA ALA A 101 -8.91 -11.37 2.06
C ALA A 101 -8.93 -12.42 0.95
N SER A 102 -9.60 -13.55 1.12
CA SER A 102 -9.72 -14.58 0.09
C SER A 102 -10.42 -14.06 -1.17
N LEU A 103 -11.32 -13.08 -1.05
CA LEU A 103 -12.10 -12.57 -2.19
C LEU A 103 -11.31 -11.56 -3.04
N TYR A 104 -10.57 -10.63 -2.41
CA TYR A 104 -9.74 -9.65 -3.13
C TYR A 104 -8.28 -10.06 -3.30
N ALA A 105 -7.81 -11.08 -2.58
CA ALA A 105 -6.42 -11.56 -2.64
C ALA A 105 -6.33 -13.06 -2.91
N SER A 106 -7.34 -13.64 -3.57
CA SER A 106 -7.33 -15.01 -4.11
C SER A 106 -6.15 -15.28 -5.03
N ALA A 107 -5.85 -16.56 -5.26
CA ALA A 107 -4.83 -16.98 -6.22
C ALA A 107 -5.11 -16.43 -7.63
N ASP A 108 -6.36 -16.51 -8.11
CA ASP A 108 -6.76 -16.01 -9.43
C ASP A 108 -6.59 -14.49 -9.53
N MET A 109 -7.00 -13.75 -8.49
CA MET A 109 -6.82 -12.30 -8.45
C MET A 109 -5.33 -11.91 -8.43
N LYS A 110 -4.52 -12.58 -7.60
CA LYS A 110 -3.07 -12.35 -7.55
C LYS A 110 -2.39 -12.68 -8.86
N GLN A 111 -2.78 -13.77 -9.52
CA GLN A 111 -2.25 -14.16 -10.81
C GLN A 111 -2.59 -13.12 -11.88
N TRP A 112 -3.85 -12.68 -11.94
CA TRP A 112 -4.29 -11.63 -12.86
C TRP A 112 -3.54 -10.32 -12.62
N LEU A 113 -3.46 -9.85 -11.37
CA LEU A 113 -2.75 -8.63 -10.98
C LEU A 113 -1.27 -8.71 -11.36
N THR A 114 -0.62 -9.83 -11.03
CA THR A 114 0.78 -10.07 -11.38
C THR A 114 0.99 -10.01 -12.89
N HIS A 115 0.11 -10.62 -13.68
CA HIS A 115 0.20 -10.63 -15.13
C HIS A 115 -0.05 -9.24 -15.74
N SER A 116 -1.13 -8.55 -15.36
CA SER A 116 -1.46 -7.21 -15.85
C SER A 116 -0.40 -6.17 -15.47
N HIS A 117 0.33 -6.42 -14.38
CA HIS A 117 1.43 -5.59 -13.93
C HIS A 117 2.81 -6.01 -14.43
N LEU A 118 2.90 -7.12 -15.18
CA LEU A 118 4.14 -7.74 -15.66
C LEU A 118 5.13 -8.02 -14.52
N GLY A 119 4.61 -8.41 -13.35
CA GLY A 119 5.38 -8.68 -12.14
C GLY A 119 5.99 -7.45 -11.48
N ARG A 120 5.59 -6.23 -11.89
CA ARG A 120 6.16 -4.96 -11.41
C ARG A 120 5.21 -4.22 -10.48
N CYS A 121 5.76 -3.55 -9.47
CA CYS A 121 4.96 -2.68 -8.60
C CYS A 121 4.29 -1.57 -9.41
N ALA A 122 2.97 -1.41 -9.24
CA ALA A 122 2.15 -0.38 -9.88
C ALA A 122 2.67 1.05 -9.65
N TYR A 123 3.36 1.26 -8.53
CA TYR A 123 3.86 2.57 -8.11
C TYR A 123 5.34 2.79 -8.45
N CYS A 124 6.25 1.97 -7.94
CA CYS A 124 7.68 2.21 -8.12
C CYS A 124 8.29 1.55 -9.36
N GLU A 125 7.52 0.80 -10.15
CA GLU A 125 7.94 0.08 -11.36
C GLU A 125 9.06 -0.96 -11.15
N SER A 126 9.46 -1.21 -9.90
CA SER A 126 10.42 -2.26 -9.53
C SER A 126 9.82 -3.62 -9.86
N LEU A 127 10.64 -4.54 -10.39
CA LEU A 127 10.27 -5.94 -10.50
C LEU A 127 10.13 -6.53 -9.08
N VAL A 128 8.97 -7.09 -8.74
CA VAL A 128 8.71 -7.61 -7.39
C VAL A 128 8.98 -9.10 -7.31
N GLN A 129 8.54 -9.85 -8.33
CA GLN A 129 8.52 -11.33 -8.32
C GLN A 129 9.89 -12.00 -8.13
N HIS A 130 10.98 -11.30 -8.40
CA HIS A 130 12.33 -11.83 -8.19
C HIS A 130 12.78 -11.85 -6.71
N VAL A 131 12.05 -11.16 -5.81
CA VAL A 131 12.40 -11.03 -4.38
C VAL A 131 11.22 -11.25 -3.43
N SER A 132 9.99 -11.10 -3.89
CA SER A 132 8.77 -11.26 -3.10
C SER A 132 7.57 -11.59 -4.00
N TRP A 133 6.48 -12.07 -3.41
CA TRP A 133 5.22 -12.32 -4.10
C TRP A 133 4.39 -11.06 -4.36
N GLY A 134 4.72 -9.95 -3.71
CA GLY A 134 3.96 -8.70 -3.78
C GLY A 134 2.61 -8.76 -3.04
N ASP A 135 1.96 -7.61 -2.91
CA ASP A 135 0.69 -7.44 -2.23
C ASP A 135 -0.42 -7.07 -3.20
N VAL A 136 -1.65 -7.44 -2.85
CA VAL A 136 -2.84 -6.85 -3.46
C VAL A 136 -3.19 -5.58 -2.68
N GLU A 137 -3.02 -4.45 -3.35
CA GLU A 137 -3.15 -3.13 -2.77
C GLU A 137 -4.45 -2.45 -3.19
N HIS A 138 -5.10 -1.79 -2.24
CA HIS A 138 -6.30 -0.99 -2.49
C HIS A 138 -5.89 0.45 -2.82
N PHE A 139 -6.15 0.89 -4.05
CA PHE A 139 -5.90 2.29 -4.44
C PHE A 139 -6.66 3.25 -3.50
N ARG A 140 -7.97 3.06 -3.39
CA ARG A 140 -8.85 3.66 -2.39
C ARG A 140 -8.95 2.75 -1.16
N PRO A 141 -8.53 3.17 0.04
CA PRO A 141 -8.49 2.34 1.24
C PRO A 141 -9.86 1.81 1.68
N LYS A 142 -9.96 0.50 1.92
CA LYS A 142 -11.22 -0.17 2.26
C LYS A 142 -11.75 0.09 3.67
N ALA A 143 -10.88 0.25 4.66
CA ALA A 143 -11.26 0.25 6.09
C ALA A 143 -11.13 1.62 6.79
N GLY A 144 -10.34 2.53 6.22
CA GLY A 144 -10.13 3.88 6.75
C GLY A 144 -9.11 4.62 5.91
N TRP A 145 -9.13 5.94 5.94
CA TRP A 145 -8.15 6.78 5.24
C TRP A 145 -7.51 7.76 6.23
N GLY A 146 -6.26 8.15 6.01
CA GLY A 146 -5.55 9.05 6.91
C GLY A 146 -4.05 8.84 6.91
N LYS A 147 -3.34 9.63 7.71
CA LYS A 147 -1.90 9.55 7.88
C LYS A 147 -1.60 9.15 9.33
N GLY A 148 -0.93 8.02 9.52
CA GLY A 148 -0.61 7.48 10.84
C GLY A 148 -1.63 6.46 11.35
N GLU A 149 -1.79 6.38 12.66
CA GLU A 149 -2.65 5.38 13.33
C GLU A 149 -4.13 5.81 13.37
N GLU A 150 -4.40 7.12 13.37
CA GLU A 150 -5.75 7.65 13.35
C GLU A 150 -6.33 7.64 11.93
N LEU A 151 -7.37 6.84 11.73
CA LEU A 151 -8.06 6.70 10.45
C LEU A 151 -9.44 7.34 10.50
N TYR A 152 -9.71 8.15 9.48
CA TYR A 152 -10.99 8.76 9.20
C TYR A 152 -11.93 7.77 8.47
N ARG A 153 -13.23 7.99 8.66
CA ARG A 153 -14.35 7.20 8.13
C ARG A 153 -15.47 8.12 7.62
N PRO A 154 -16.42 7.65 6.78
CA PRO A 154 -16.45 6.32 6.16
C PRO A 154 -15.30 6.13 5.17
N ALA A 155 -14.93 4.87 4.96
CA ALA A 155 -13.89 4.44 4.03
C ALA A 155 -14.50 3.96 2.71
N TYR A 156 -13.68 3.46 1.79
CA TYR A 156 -14.14 2.92 0.50
C TYR A 156 -14.46 1.43 0.59
N TYR A 157 -15.20 1.03 1.62
CA TYR A 157 -15.57 -0.39 1.85
C TYR A 157 -16.34 -0.97 0.65
N PHE A 158 -17.12 -0.14 -0.05
CA PHE A 158 -17.88 -0.50 -1.24
C PHE A 158 -16.99 -0.81 -2.46
N LEU A 159 -15.68 -0.53 -2.40
CA LEU A 159 -14.67 -0.85 -3.41
C LEU A 159 -13.68 -1.93 -2.96
N ALA A 160 -13.91 -2.58 -1.83
CA ALA A 160 -12.96 -3.55 -1.27
C ALA A 160 -12.72 -4.76 -2.19
N TYR A 161 -13.72 -5.14 -2.98
CA TYR A 161 -13.66 -6.28 -3.90
C TYR A 161 -13.74 -5.88 -5.38
N THR A 162 -13.61 -4.59 -5.70
CA THR A 162 -13.73 -4.11 -7.09
C THR A 162 -12.37 -4.12 -7.77
N PRO A 163 -12.17 -4.87 -8.88
CA PRO A 163 -10.84 -5.06 -9.44
C PRO A 163 -10.16 -3.79 -9.96
N ASP A 164 -10.93 -2.76 -10.35
CA ASP A 164 -10.41 -1.44 -10.76
C ASP A 164 -9.82 -0.62 -9.59
N ASN A 165 -10.07 -1.05 -8.35
CA ASN A 165 -9.51 -0.49 -7.13
C ASN A 165 -8.33 -1.33 -6.59
N LEU A 166 -7.99 -2.46 -7.23
CA LEU A 166 -6.92 -3.37 -6.79
C LEU A 166 -5.68 -3.23 -7.68
N LEU A 167 -4.51 -3.11 -7.07
CA LEU A 167 -3.23 -2.93 -7.73
C LEU A 167 -2.21 -3.97 -7.22
N TYR A 168 -1.26 -4.35 -8.08
CA TYR A 168 -0.11 -5.14 -7.65
C TYR A 168 0.98 -4.21 -7.14
N ALA A 169 1.27 -4.23 -5.84
CA ALA A 169 2.26 -3.34 -5.23
C ALA A 169 3.33 -4.13 -4.47
N CYS A 170 4.50 -3.51 -4.27
CA CYS A 170 5.48 -4.05 -3.34
C CYS A 170 5.17 -3.61 -1.91
N VAL A 171 5.54 -4.44 -0.93
CA VAL A 171 5.39 -4.20 0.51
C VAL A 171 5.87 -2.80 0.92
N MET A 172 6.98 -2.32 0.35
CA MET A 172 7.46 -0.97 0.65
C MET A 172 6.46 0.10 0.22
N CYS A 173 5.96 0.07 -1.01
CA CYS A 173 5.04 1.12 -1.48
C CYS A 173 3.67 1.02 -0.80
N ASN A 174 3.20 -0.21 -0.53
CA ASN A 174 1.95 -0.46 0.15
C ASN A 174 2.04 -0.15 1.66
N GLU A 175 2.78 -0.97 2.41
CA GLU A 175 2.75 -0.98 3.88
C GLU A 175 3.62 0.10 4.54
N ALA A 176 4.74 0.49 3.93
CA ALA A 176 5.65 1.46 4.55
C ALA A 176 5.31 2.92 4.15
N TYR A 177 4.87 3.13 2.91
CA TYR A 177 4.67 4.46 2.33
C TYR A 177 3.19 4.83 2.19
N LYS A 178 2.45 4.28 1.21
CA LYS A 178 1.07 4.70 0.92
C LYS A 178 0.15 4.46 2.11
N LYS A 179 0.17 3.26 2.69
CA LYS A 179 -0.75 2.84 3.76
C LYS A 179 -2.20 3.23 3.40
N ASN A 180 -2.84 3.94 4.33
CA ASN A 180 -4.19 4.47 4.20
C ASN A 180 -4.22 5.95 3.74
N GLU A 181 -3.08 6.52 3.34
CA GLU A 181 -3.00 7.92 2.91
C GLU A 181 -3.64 8.06 1.52
N PHE A 182 -4.86 8.60 1.49
CA PHE A 182 -5.63 8.83 0.27
C PHE A 182 -6.24 10.25 0.27
N PRO A 183 -5.41 11.28 0.02
CA PRO A 183 -5.87 12.65 -0.06
C PRO A 183 -6.71 12.87 -1.33
N ILE A 184 -7.70 13.74 -1.20
CA ILE A 184 -8.59 14.17 -2.27
C ILE A 184 -8.64 15.70 -2.27
N THR A 185 -9.09 16.27 -3.38
CA THR A 185 -9.55 17.65 -3.45
C THR A 185 -11.08 17.64 -3.59
N GLY A 186 -11.77 18.51 -2.84
CA GLY A 186 -13.23 18.55 -2.85
C GLY A 186 -13.89 17.50 -1.96
N VAL A 187 -14.97 16.87 -2.46
CA VAL A 187 -15.85 16.00 -1.68
C VAL A 187 -15.47 14.53 -1.88
N ARG A 188 -15.42 13.77 -0.79
CA ARG A 188 -15.12 12.33 -0.79
C ARG A 188 -16.33 11.53 -1.24
N ALA A 189 -16.13 10.56 -2.13
CA ALA A 189 -17.17 9.63 -2.54
C ALA A 189 -17.64 8.77 -1.36
N ARG A 190 -18.96 8.63 -1.18
CA ARG A 190 -19.56 7.76 -0.15
C ARG A 190 -20.12 6.48 -0.74
N GLU A 191 -20.39 6.48 -2.04
CA GLU A 191 -20.78 5.32 -2.81
C GLU A 191 -20.20 5.35 -4.22
N ARG A 192 -20.48 4.32 -5.01
CA ARG A 192 -19.90 4.18 -6.35
C ARG A 192 -20.34 5.27 -7.32
N ALA A 193 -21.58 5.77 -7.17
CA ALA A 193 -22.13 6.83 -8.03
C ALA A 193 -21.40 8.18 -7.88
N ASP A 194 -20.73 8.40 -6.74
CA ASP A 194 -20.03 9.66 -6.45
C ASP A 194 -18.60 9.70 -7.02
N LEU A 195 -18.07 8.57 -7.49
CA LEU A 195 -16.64 8.45 -7.81
C LEU A 195 -16.18 9.37 -8.94
N ASP A 196 -17.05 9.66 -9.91
CA ASP A 196 -16.73 10.52 -11.05
C ASP A 196 -16.58 12.00 -10.64
N ALA A 197 -17.18 12.40 -9.51
CA ALA A 197 -17.07 13.74 -8.94
C ALA A 197 -15.91 13.88 -7.93
N GLU A 198 -15.37 12.77 -7.43
CA GLU A 198 -14.22 12.78 -6.51
C GLU A 198 -12.93 13.07 -7.26
N LEU A 199 -12.11 14.00 -6.74
CA LEU A 199 -10.82 14.35 -7.33
C LEU A 199 -9.67 13.77 -6.48
N PRO A 200 -9.23 12.53 -6.73
CA PRO A 200 -8.11 11.93 -5.99
C PRO A 200 -6.79 12.63 -6.31
N VAL A 201 -6.05 12.97 -5.26
CA VAL A 201 -4.71 13.58 -5.42
C VAL A 201 -3.69 12.52 -5.87
N LEU A 202 -3.82 11.28 -5.36
CA LEU A 202 -3.02 10.16 -5.84
C LEU A 202 -3.35 9.83 -7.29
N ILE A 203 -2.31 9.51 -8.06
CA ILE A 203 -2.43 9.10 -9.45
C ILE A 203 -2.84 7.62 -9.50
N GLN A 204 -3.95 7.32 -10.18
CA GLN A 204 -4.45 5.96 -10.39
C GLN A 204 -3.90 5.39 -11.70
N PRO A 205 -3.00 4.39 -11.68
CA PRO A 205 -2.29 3.93 -12.89
C PRO A 205 -3.18 3.32 -13.99
N TYR A 206 -4.41 2.92 -13.68
CA TYR A 206 -5.37 2.41 -14.67
C TYR A 206 -6.09 3.54 -15.44
N VAL A 207 -6.35 4.67 -14.77
CA VAL A 207 -7.24 5.72 -15.28
C VAL A 207 -6.40 6.89 -15.78
N ASP A 208 -5.56 7.44 -14.90
CA ASP A 208 -4.66 8.52 -15.22
C ASP A 208 -3.58 8.06 -16.20
N ASP A 209 -3.00 9.00 -16.93
CA ASP A 209 -1.67 8.83 -17.48
C ASP A 209 -0.65 9.37 -16.47
N PRO A 210 0.06 8.51 -15.72
CA PRO A 210 0.99 8.98 -14.69
C PRO A 210 2.12 9.81 -15.26
N ARG A 211 2.40 9.67 -16.57
CA ARG A 211 3.40 10.47 -17.25
C ARG A 211 3.00 11.95 -17.29
N ASN A 212 1.73 12.32 -17.17
CA ASN A 212 1.33 13.74 -17.11
C ASN A 212 1.62 14.41 -15.76
N HIS A 213 2.04 13.66 -14.76
CA HIS A 213 2.25 14.15 -13.40
C HIS A 213 3.65 13.84 -12.85
N ILE A 214 4.25 12.70 -13.23
CA ILE A 214 5.53 12.26 -12.69
C ILE A 214 6.50 11.90 -13.81
N ARG A 215 7.68 12.49 -13.73
CA ARG A 215 8.84 12.22 -14.60
C ARG A 215 10.07 11.94 -13.75
N PHE A 216 11.14 11.48 -14.38
CA PHE A 216 12.37 11.12 -13.68
C PHE A 216 13.56 11.88 -14.23
N ASN A 217 14.40 12.37 -13.33
CA ASN A 217 15.63 13.05 -13.68
C ASN A 217 16.69 12.01 -14.07
N PRO A 218 17.22 12.03 -15.30
CA PRO A 218 18.16 11.03 -15.80
C PRO A 218 19.55 11.12 -15.17
N LEU A 219 19.87 12.21 -14.45
CA LEU A 219 21.15 12.42 -13.80
C LEU A 219 21.21 11.75 -12.42
N ASN A 220 20.09 11.61 -11.72
CA ASN A 220 20.06 11.12 -10.34
C ASN A 220 18.95 10.09 -10.05
N GLY A 221 18.10 9.78 -11.02
CA GLY A 221 16.99 8.84 -10.89
C GLY A 221 15.81 9.36 -10.08
N SER A 222 15.84 10.59 -9.57
CA SER A 222 14.78 11.19 -8.76
C SER A 222 13.51 11.40 -9.57
N ALA A 223 12.38 11.04 -8.98
CA ALA A 223 11.07 11.44 -9.48
C ALA A 223 10.86 12.93 -9.20
N TYR A 224 10.24 13.65 -10.13
CA TYR A 224 9.87 15.05 -9.97
C TYR A 224 8.46 15.32 -10.52
N PRO A 225 7.74 16.32 -9.98
CA PRO A 225 6.38 16.65 -10.38
C PRO A 225 6.36 17.34 -11.76
N TRP A 226 6.05 16.58 -12.81
CA TRP A 226 6.03 17.08 -14.17
C TRP A 226 4.93 18.12 -14.40
N ASP A 227 3.78 17.95 -13.77
CA ASP A 227 2.68 18.90 -13.80
C ASP A 227 3.12 20.28 -13.30
N VAL A 228 3.85 20.34 -12.18
CA VAL A 228 4.41 21.58 -11.63
C VAL A 228 5.47 22.18 -12.55
N VAL A 229 6.42 21.37 -13.04
CA VAL A 229 7.51 21.85 -13.91
C VAL A 229 6.97 22.37 -15.25
N LYS A 230 5.98 21.69 -15.82
CA LYS A 230 5.30 22.11 -17.03
C LYS A 230 4.59 23.45 -16.82
N ALA A 231 3.87 23.63 -15.70
CA ALA A 231 3.22 24.90 -15.38
C ALA A 231 4.23 26.03 -15.21
N PHE A 232 5.32 25.80 -14.47
CA PHE A 232 6.39 26.78 -14.28
C PHE A 232 6.93 27.34 -15.60
N TYR A 233 7.27 26.46 -16.55
CA TYR A 233 7.78 26.91 -17.85
C TYR A 233 6.70 27.46 -18.77
N SER A 234 5.44 27.03 -18.63
CA SER A 234 4.32 27.63 -19.36
C SER A 234 4.14 29.10 -18.99
N ASP A 235 4.32 29.43 -17.70
CA ASP A 235 4.16 30.81 -17.20
C ASP A 235 5.42 31.67 -17.44
N THR A 236 6.60 31.10 -17.18
CA THR A 236 7.86 31.87 -17.21
C THR A 236 8.57 31.87 -18.56
N ALA A 237 8.19 30.96 -19.46
CA ALA A 237 8.68 30.87 -20.82
C ALA A 237 7.51 30.63 -21.80
N PRO A 238 6.55 31.58 -21.91
CA PRO A 238 5.31 31.41 -22.69
C PRO A 238 5.54 31.19 -24.19
N GLN A 239 6.75 31.48 -24.69
CA GLN A 239 7.18 31.16 -26.04
C GLN A 239 7.43 29.67 -26.29
N TRP A 240 7.43 28.83 -25.24
CA TRP A 240 7.61 27.38 -25.36
C TRP A 240 6.26 26.67 -25.31
N THR A 241 5.95 25.91 -26.36
CA THR A 241 4.83 24.96 -26.35
C THR A 241 5.09 23.81 -25.38
N SER A 242 4.04 23.08 -24.98
CA SER A 242 4.19 21.91 -24.10
C SER A 242 5.18 20.86 -24.64
N GLY A 243 5.23 20.68 -25.97
CA GLY A 243 6.17 19.74 -26.60
C GLY A 243 7.62 20.25 -26.52
N GLU A 244 7.82 21.56 -26.69
CA GLU A 244 9.14 22.18 -26.57
C GLU A 244 9.65 22.19 -25.13
N ILE A 245 8.79 22.42 -24.13
CA ILE A 245 9.17 22.31 -22.71
C ILE A 245 9.74 20.91 -22.43
N GLN A 246 9.04 19.87 -22.90
CA GLN A 246 9.48 18.48 -22.75
C GLN A 246 10.80 18.21 -23.47
N ALA A 247 10.93 18.61 -24.73
CA ALA A 247 12.15 18.41 -25.51
C ALA A 247 13.35 19.14 -24.89
N ARG A 248 13.15 20.37 -24.37
CA ARG A 248 14.19 21.16 -23.71
C ARG A 248 14.64 20.55 -22.40
N ILE A 249 13.72 20.03 -21.58
CA ILE A 249 14.06 19.35 -20.33
C ILE A 249 14.83 18.04 -20.58
N TRP A 250 14.49 17.30 -21.63
CA TRP A 250 15.30 16.15 -22.03
C TRP A 250 16.68 16.58 -22.53
N ALA A 251 16.78 17.64 -23.33
CA ALA A 251 18.05 18.14 -23.83
C ALA A 251 18.96 18.72 -22.72
N ASP A 252 18.39 19.36 -21.69
CA ASP A 252 19.10 19.82 -20.51
C ASP A 252 18.31 19.52 -19.21
N PRO A 253 18.56 18.36 -18.59
CA PRO A 253 17.89 17.99 -17.33
C PRO A 253 18.18 18.93 -16.16
N ARG A 254 19.15 19.84 -16.26
CA ARG A 254 19.40 20.86 -15.25
C ARG A 254 18.32 21.95 -15.23
N LEU A 255 17.43 21.97 -16.23
CA LEU A 255 16.23 22.79 -16.23
C LEU A 255 15.15 22.27 -15.26
N ILE A 256 15.32 21.11 -14.63
CA ILE A 256 14.39 20.61 -13.63
C ILE A 256 14.68 21.33 -12.29
N PRO A 257 13.74 22.14 -11.76
CA PRO A 257 13.94 22.86 -10.51
C PRO A 257 13.96 21.91 -9.30
N GLN A 258 14.58 22.37 -8.21
CA GLN A 258 14.70 21.71 -6.91
C GLN A 258 15.32 20.31 -7.02
N GLN A 259 16.32 20.15 -7.88
CA GLN A 259 17.08 18.92 -8.04
C GLN A 259 18.53 19.08 -7.56
N SER A 260 19.25 17.97 -7.40
CA SER A 260 20.66 17.98 -6.97
C SER A 260 21.60 18.69 -7.95
N THR A 261 21.16 18.90 -9.20
CA THR A 261 21.96 19.51 -10.26
C THR A 261 21.03 20.36 -11.11
N THR A 262 20.99 21.65 -10.79
CA THR A 262 20.11 22.63 -11.43
C THR A 262 20.94 23.68 -12.16
N ALA A 263 20.44 24.20 -13.28
CA ALA A 263 21.07 25.26 -14.04
C ALA A 263 21.02 26.58 -13.24
N PRO A 264 22.02 27.47 -13.40
CA PRO A 264 22.05 28.74 -12.68
C PRO A 264 20.75 29.54 -12.83
N GLY A 265 20.19 30.00 -11.72
CA GLY A 265 19.01 30.85 -11.68
C GLY A 265 17.65 30.14 -11.79
N VAL A 266 17.59 28.87 -12.20
CA VAL A 266 16.33 28.12 -12.32
C VAL A 266 15.65 27.96 -10.96
N ASP A 267 16.38 27.56 -9.91
CA ASP A 267 15.80 27.42 -8.56
C ASP A 267 15.28 28.75 -8.00
N SER A 268 16.01 29.85 -8.20
CA SER A 268 15.57 31.18 -7.76
C SER A 268 14.36 31.67 -8.55
N ALA A 269 14.28 31.38 -9.85
CA ALA A 269 13.11 31.70 -10.67
C ALA A 269 11.90 30.87 -10.25
N PHE A 270 12.09 29.57 -10.02
CA PHE A 270 11.06 28.66 -9.54
C PHE A 270 10.51 29.09 -8.19
N ALA A 271 11.38 29.41 -7.22
CA ALA A 271 10.96 29.89 -5.91
C ALA A 271 10.11 31.16 -6.00
N ARG A 272 10.50 32.13 -6.84
CA ARG A 272 9.70 33.35 -7.07
C ARG A 272 8.34 33.05 -7.70
N TRP A 273 8.30 32.17 -8.71
CA TRP A 273 7.05 31.77 -9.35
C TRP A 273 6.10 31.09 -8.35
N VAL A 274 6.59 30.16 -7.52
CA VAL A 274 5.77 29.50 -6.49
C VAL A 274 5.14 30.52 -5.53
N THR A 275 5.87 31.57 -5.13
CA THR A 275 5.32 32.61 -4.24
C THR A 275 4.24 33.49 -4.88
N GLN A 276 4.09 33.43 -6.21
CA GLN A 276 3.12 34.21 -6.96
C GLN A 276 1.86 33.41 -7.32
N LEU A 277 1.86 32.08 -7.11
CA LEU A 277 0.71 31.23 -7.37
C LEU A 277 -0.43 31.54 -6.41
N ASP A 278 -1.65 31.64 -6.94
CA ASP A 278 -2.84 31.61 -6.11
C ASP A 278 -3.07 30.19 -5.54
N ILE A 279 -3.82 30.12 -4.44
CA ILE A 279 -4.08 28.85 -3.73
C ILE A 279 -4.81 27.84 -4.63
N GLY A 280 -5.71 28.29 -5.51
CA GLY A 280 -6.46 27.41 -6.41
C GLY A 280 -5.55 26.73 -7.43
N THR A 281 -4.69 27.51 -8.08
CA THR A 281 -3.68 27.00 -9.02
C THR A 281 -2.68 26.09 -8.32
N ALA A 282 -2.19 26.46 -7.14
CA ALA A 282 -1.29 25.63 -6.35
C ALA A 282 -1.91 24.26 -5.99
N ASN A 283 -3.19 24.25 -5.61
CA ASN A 283 -3.92 23.01 -5.32
C ASN A 283 -4.11 22.13 -6.57
N GLY A 284 -4.35 22.75 -7.74
CA GLY A 284 -4.47 22.04 -9.02
C GLY A 284 -3.16 21.36 -9.48
N LEU A 285 -2.01 21.86 -9.03
CA LEU A 285 -0.67 21.37 -9.41
C LEU A 285 -0.08 20.36 -8.40
N ALA A 286 -0.86 19.88 -7.43
CA ALA A 286 -0.33 19.09 -6.32
C ALA A 286 -0.19 17.57 -6.61
N ARG A 287 -0.87 17.02 -7.62
CA ARG A 287 -1.01 15.56 -7.79
C ARG A 287 0.33 14.83 -7.93
N GLY A 288 1.21 15.30 -8.82
CA GLY A 288 2.54 14.72 -9.02
C GLY A 288 3.40 14.75 -7.77
N GLY A 289 3.48 15.93 -7.12
CA GLY A 289 4.28 16.13 -5.91
C GLY A 289 3.80 15.30 -4.72
N SER A 290 2.49 15.33 -4.45
CA SER A 290 1.87 14.53 -3.40
C SER A 290 2.03 13.03 -3.65
N SER A 291 1.82 12.55 -4.88
CA SER A 291 2.02 11.15 -5.23
C SER A 291 3.47 10.69 -5.03
N ILE A 292 4.46 11.53 -5.41
CA ILE A 292 5.88 11.24 -5.17
C ILE A 292 6.17 11.08 -3.67
N ALA A 293 5.63 11.98 -2.84
CA ALA A 293 5.82 11.96 -1.40
C ALA A 293 5.15 10.75 -0.74
N ILE A 294 3.85 10.54 -0.99
CA ILE A 294 3.03 9.50 -0.37
C ILE A 294 3.54 8.10 -0.74
N LEU A 295 3.89 7.87 -2.01
CA LEU A 295 4.38 6.57 -2.48
C LEU A 295 5.87 6.36 -2.19
N GLY A 296 6.55 7.36 -1.60
CA GLY A 296 7.98 7.31 -1.31
C GLY A 296 8.82 7.11 -2.56
N LEU A 297 8.46 7.76 -3.67
CA LEU A 297 9.15 7.58 -4.95
C LEU A 297 10.56 8.17 -4.96
N ASN A 298 11.00 8.88 -3.91
CA ASN A 298 12.36 9.38 -3.75
C ASN A 298 13.07 8.83 -2.50
N ARG A 299 12.58 7.71 -1.93
CA ARG A 299 13.30 7.03 -0.85
C ARG A 299 14.69 6.55 -1.29
N ALA A 300 15.66 6.60 -0.39
CA ALA A 300 17.06 6.29 -0.67
C ALA A 300 17.26 4.92 -1.34
N THR A 301 16.58 3.86 -0.84
CA THR A 301 16.65 2.50 -1.41
C THR A 301 16.21 2.45 -2.87
N LEU A 302 15.13 3.16 -3.23
CA LEU A 302 14.60 3.19 -4.59
C LEU A 302 15.42 4.08 -5.51
N LEU A 303 15.93 5.22 -5.02
CA LEU A 303 16.87 6.05 -5.78
C LEU A 303 18.12 5.26 -6.14
N ARG A 304 18.70 4.54 -5.17
CA ARG A 304 19.87 3.69 -5.39
C ARG A 304 19.63 2.64 -6.49
N ALA A 305 18.50 1.95 -6.42
CA ALA A 305 18.13 0.95 -7.41
C ALA A 305 17.94 1.54 -8.81
N ARG A 306 17.29 2.71 -8.91
CA ARG A 306 17.13 3.44 -10.18
C ARG A 306 18.46 3.94 -10.74
N VAL A 307 19.35 4.51 -9.93
CA VAL A 307 20.67 4.96 -10.39
C VAL A 307 21.49 3.77 -10.91
N ALA A 308 21.47 2.63 -10.21
CA ALA A 308 22.12 1.41 -10.68
C ALA A 308 21.56 0.94 -12.03
N HIS A 309 20.23 0.96 -12.19
CA HIS A 309 19.55 0.66 -13.44
C HIS A 309 19.93 1.62 -14.57
N LEU A 310 19.92 2.93 -14.33
CA LEU A 310 20.28 3.94 -15.32
C LEU A 310 21.74 3.79 -15.80
N ARG A 311 22.66 3.41 -14.91
CA ARG A 311 24.05 3.09 -15.27
C ARG A 311 24.13 1.92 -16.27
N GLN A 312 23.36 0.86 -16.01
CA GLN A 312 23.29 -0.30 -16.91
C GLN A 312 22.65 0.07 -18.25
N LEU A 313 21.54 0.82 -18.22
CA LEU A 313 20.85 1.29 -19.42
C LEU A 313 21.75 2.17 -20.29
N ARG A 314 22.55 3.04 -19.67
CA ARG A 314 23.50 3.87 -20.39
C ARG A 314 24.62 3.05 -21.03
N ALA A 315 25.11 2.02 -20.36
CA ALA A 315 26.09 1.11 -20.95
C ALA A 315 25.50 0.43 -22.21
N LEU A 316 24.23 0.01 -22.18
CA LEU A 316 23.54 -0.51 -23.35
C LEU A 316 23.42 0.54 -24.48
N ALA A 317 23.15 1.80 -24.14
CA ALA A 317 23.10 2.89 -25.12
C ALA A 317 24.48 3.23 -25.71
N ILE A 318 25.58 2.96 -25.00
CA ILE A 318 26.93 3.06 -25.56
C ILE A 318 27.20 1.88 -26.50
N VAL A 319 26.88 0.66 -26.06
CA VAL A 319 27.03 -0.57 -26.85
C VAL A 319 26.23 -0.52 -28.14
N SER A 320 25.04 0.11 -28.14
CA SER A 320 24.20 0.23 -29.34
C SER A 320 24.82 1.01 -30.49
N ASN A 321 25.92 1.73 -30.28
CA ASN A 321 26.67 2.44 -31.32
C ASN A 321 27.74 1.57 -32.00
N GLY A 322 27.98 0.34 -31.54
CA GLY A 322 28.92 -0.59 -32.16
C GLY A 322 28.31 -1.44 -33.29
N ASP A 323 29.14 -2.29 -33.88
CA ASP A 323 28.76 -3.19 -34.98
C ASP A 323 28.65 -4.67 -34.55
N THR A 324 28.61 -4.94 -33.25
CA THR A 324 28.53 -6.31 -32.73
C THR A 324 27.07 -6.82 -32.69
N PRO A 325 26.84 -8.14 -32.58
CA PRO A 325 25.50 -8.70 -32.36
C PRO A 325 24.80 -8.15 -31.10
N GLU A 326 25.57 -7.85 -30.05
CA GLU A 326 25.07 -7.20 -28.83
C GLU A 326 24.58 -5.77 -29.11
N ALA A 327 25.25 -5.05 -30.00
CA ALA A 327 24.82 -3.72 -30.42
C ALA A 327 23.46 -3.76 -31.14
N LEU A 328 23.21 -4.78 -31.98
CA LEU A 328 21.91 -4.98 -32.62
C LEU A 328 20.81 -5.24 -31.58
N SER A 329 21.08 -6.11 -30.61
CA SER A 329 20.13 -6.42 -29.52
C SER A 329 19.83 -5.18 -28.67
N ALA A 330 20.87 -4.39 -28.35
CA ALA A 330 20.74 -3.14 -27.62
C ALA A 330 19.90 -2.12 -28.39
N ARG A 331 20.11 -1.98 -29.71
CA ARG A 331 19.29 -1.11 -30.58
C ARG A 331 17.82 -1.52 -30.58
N GLN A 332 17.51 -2.82 -30.67
CA GLN A 332 16.13 -3.32 -30.63
C GLN A 332 15.44 -3.03 -29.30
N LEU A 333 16.13 -3.27 -28.19
CA LEU A 333 15.63 -2.96 -26.84
C LEU A 333 15.37 -1.46 -26.70
N ILE A 334 16.33 -0.62 -27.08
CA ILE A 334 16.21 0.86 -27.01
C ILE A 334 15.08 1.37 -27.90
N ALA A 335 14.95 0.83 -29.12
CA ALA A 335 13.85 1.18 -30.01
C ALA A 335 12.50 0.84 -29.37
N THR A 336 12.37 -0.33 -28.74
CA THR A 336 11.17 -0.71 -27.99
C THR A 336 10.89 0.27 -26.86
N ILE A 337 11.91 0.68 -26.09
CA ILE A 337 11.73 1.64 -24.99
C ILE A 337 11.29 3.02 -25.50
N LEU A 338 11.82 3.47 -26.64
CA LEU A 338 11.58 4.82 -27.15
C LEU A 338 10.29 4.95 -27.98
N GLN A 339 9.86 3.88 -28.64
CA GLN A 339 8.82 3.88 -29.67
C GLN A 339 7.66 2.92 -29.38
N GLY A 340 7.85 1.94 -28.48
CA GLY A 340 6.80 1.01 -28.10
C GLY A 340 5.69 1.69 -27.29
N ASP A 341 4.52 1.06 -27.27
CA ASP A 341 3.47 1.44 -26.32
C ASP A 341 3.87 1.12 -24.87
N ASP A 342 3.11 1.63 -23.91
CA ASP A 342 3.41 1.48 -22.49
C ASP A 342 3.59 0.00 -22.06
N ASN A 343 2.85 -0.94 -22.65
CA ASN A 343 2.98 -2.36 -22.33
C ASN A 343 4.26 -2.96 -22.91
N ALA A 344 4.58 -2.67 -24.16
CA ALA A 344 5.80 -3.12 -24.81
C ALA A 344 7.03 -2.61 -24.04
N VAL A 345 7.04 -1.33 -23.63
CA VAL A 345 8.12 -0.76 -22.81
C VAL A 345 8.20 -1.47 -21.45
N ARG A 346 7.07 -1.60 -20.73
CA ARG A 346 7.04 -2.29 -19.43
C ARG A 346 7.48 -3.74 -19.52
N ALA A 347 7.27 -4.44 -20.65
CA ALA A 347 7.70 -5.82 -20.81
C ALA A 347 9.23 -5.96 -20.82
N VAL A 348 9.94 -4.99 -21.40
CA VAL A 348 11.38 -5.13 -21.67
C VAL A 348 12.29 -4.47 -20.65
N VAL A 349 11.78 -3.57 -19.80
CA VAL A 349 12.64 -2.80 -18.88
C VAL A 349 11.99 -2.53 -17.51
N GLN A 350 12.80 -2.57 -16.45
CA GLN A 350 12.43 -2.03 -15.13
C GLN A 350 12.45 -0.50 -15.15
N TYR A 351 11.68 0.15 -14.26
CA TYR A 351 11.66 1.62 -14.19
C TYR A 351 11.38 2.23 -15.57
N ALA A 352 10.37 1.70 -16.26
CA ALA A 352 10.05 2.01 -17.65
C ALA A 352 9.95 3.51 -17.91
N SER A 353 9.25 4.24 -17.04
CA SER A 353 9.11 5.69 -17.17
C SER A 353 10.44 6.42 -17.03
N ALA A 354 11.30 5.99 -16.11
CA ALA A 354 12.63 6.57 -15.92
C ALA A 354 13.58 6.24 -17.08
N SER A 355 13.45 5.03 -17.64
CA SER A 355 14.22 4.57 -18.79
C SER A 355 13.91 5.38 -20.05
N ILE A 356 12.63 5.71 -20.28
CA ILE A 356 12.21 6.62 -21.35
C ILE A 356 12.85 7.99 -21.19
N ASP A 357 12.69 8.60 -20.00
CA ASP A 357 13.19 9.96 -19.76
C ASP A 357 14.72 10.04 -19.92
N ALA A 358 15.40 8.98 -19.48
CA ALA A 358 16.84 8.82 -19.64
C ALA A 358 17.29 8.68 -21.09
N LEU A 359 16.77 7.72 -21.85
CA LEU A 359 17.17 7.51 -23.23
C LEU A 359 16.82 8.72 -24.10
N ARG A 360 15.66 9.36 -23.87
CA ARG A 360 15.29 10.60 -24.59
C ARG A 360 16.25 11.74 -24.30
N SER A 361 16.77 11.85 -23.08
CA SER A 361 17.76 12.86 -22.73
C SER A 361 19.14 12.54 -23.32
N TRP A 362 19.53 11.28 -23.31
CA TRP A 362 20.86 10.84 -23.75
C TRP A 362 21.01 10.77 -25.27
N MET A 363 19.96 10.37 -25.98
CA MET A 363 19.97 10.12 -27.42
C MET A 363 19.17 11.17 -28.19
N GLY A 364 18.79 12.27 -27.53
CA GLY A 364 17.99 13.34 -28.12
C GLY A 364 18.74 14.21 -29.14
N ALA A 365 20.03 13.98 -29.37
CA ALA A 365 20.77 14.67 -30.42
C ALA A 365 20.20 14.29 -31.81
N PRO A 366 20.02 15.25 -32.74
CA PRO A 366 19.43 14.97 -34.05
C PRO A 366 20.16 13.92 -34.89
N ASP A 367 21.47 13.78 -34.68
CA ASP A 367 22.34 12.81 -35.34
C ASP A 367 22.42 11.47 -34.58
N GLY A 368 21.65 11.29 -33.51
CA GLY A 368 21.66 10.12 -32.65
C GLY A 368 22.89 10.01 -31.75
N THR A 369 23.76 11.03 -31.72
CA THR A 369 24.93 11.00 -30.85
C THR A 369 24.53 11.00 -29.38
N LEU A 370 25.25 10.17 -28.63
CA LEU A 370 24.99 9.98 -27.22
C LEU A 370 25.56 11.17 -26.43
N GLN A 371 24.70 12.01 -25.87
CA GLN A 371 25.12 13.21 -25.13
C GLN A 371 26.01 12.85 -23.94
N PRO A 372 27.11 13.58 -23.67
CA PRO A 372 27.98 13.33 -22.53
C PRO A 372 27.23 13.41 -21.21
N LEU A 373 27.57 12.50 -20.30
CA LEU A 373 26.98 12.51 -18.97
C LEU A 373 27.51 13.72 -18.18
N GLN A 374 26.61 14.56 -17.67
CA GLN A 374 26.94 15.78 -16.93
C GLN A 374 27.29 15.54 -15.45
N VAL A 375 27.24 14.29 -15.00
CA VAL A 375 27.46 13.90 -13.60
C VAL A 375 28.25 12.59 -13.51
N ASN A 376 28.94 12.37 -12.40
CA ASN A 376 29.49 11.06 -12.08
C ASN A 376 28.44 10.24 -11.28
N TRP A 377 27.86 9.21 -11.90
CA TRP A 377 26.87 8.38 -11.22
C TRP A 377 27.41 7.56 -10.06
N LEU A 378 28.72 7.29 -10.00
CA LEU A 378 29.29 6.65 -8.81
C LEU A 378 29.23 7.59 -7.61
N ASP A 379 29.52 8.87 -7.81
CA ASP A 379 29.41 9.89 -6.75
C ASP A 379 27.95 10.11 -6.35
N VAL A 380 27.03 10.16 -7.32
CA VAL A 380 25.58 10.23 -7.04
C VAL A 380 25.14 9.00 -6.24
N TYR A 381 25.55 7.80 -6.66
CA TYR A 381 25.23 6.57 -5.97
C TYR A 381 25.76 6.57 -4.54
N ASN A 382 27.03 6.92 -4.34
CA ASN A 382 27.67 6.93 -3.02
C ASN A 382 27.04 7.95 -2.07
N ARG A 383 26.70 9.16 -2.55
CA ARG A 383 25.97 10.14 -1.73
C ARG A 383 24.62 9.63 -1.22
N ILE A 384 23.92 8.80 -2.00
CA ILE A 384 22.65 8.18 -1.55
C ILE A 384 22.93 7.15 -0.45
N VAL A 385 24.09 6.46 -0.49
CA VAL A 385 24.51 5.48 0.52
C VAL A 385 24.83 6.15 1.85
N ASP A 386 25.51 7.29 1.84
CA ASP A 386 25.94 7.96 3.07
C ASP A 386 24.75 8.49 3.90
N VAL A 387 23.59 8.66 3.27
CA VAL A 387 22.33 9.08 3.91
C VAL A 387 21.49 7.88 4.39
N PHE A 388 21.95 6.62 4.19
CA PHE A 388 21.23 5.47 4.74
C PHE A 388 21.28 5.49 6.27
N PRO A 389 20.14 5.64 6.97
CA PRO A 389 20.10 5.19 8.34
C PRO A 389 20.40 3.69 8.34
N ALA A 390 21.08 3.21 9.39
CA ALA A 390 21.17 1.78 9.66
C ALA A 390 19.76 1.17 9.50
N PRO A 391 19.62 -0.08 9.00
CA PRO A 391 18.32 -0.72 8.95
C PRO A 391 17.67 -0.54 10.32
N PRO A 392 16.42 -0.04 10.40
CA PRO A 392 15.74 0.08 11.67
C PRO A 392 15.87 -1.29 12.34
N ALA A 393 16.27 -1.32 13.62
CA ALA A 393 16.16 -2.53 14.42
C ALA A 393 14.76 -3.10 14.14
N GLY A 394 14.71 -4.29 13.53
CA GLY A 394 13.56 -4.74 12.73
C GLY A 394 12.24 -4.31 13.36
N GLY A 395 11.41 -3.61 12.57
CA GLY A 395 10.18 -2.98 13.04
C GLY A 395 9.41 -3.88 14.00
N GLU A 396 8.86 -3.28 15.04
CA GLU A 396 8.18 -4.01 16.10
C GLU A 396 7.21 -5.05 15.50
N PRO A 397 7.32 -6.32 15.90
CA PRO A 397 6.36 -7.32 15.50
C PRO A 397 4.96 -6.87 15.91
N ILE A 398 3.96 -7.19 15.09
CA ILE A 398 2.54 -7.16 15.46
C ILE A 398 2.44 -7.71 16.90
N PRO A 399 1.76 -7.04 17.84
CA PRO A 399 1.63 -7.54 19.20
C PRO A 399 1.07 -8.97 19.13
N ALA A 400 1.89 -9.97 19.47
CA ALA A 400 1.52 -11.38 19.39
C ALA A 400 0.31 -11.72 20.28
N ASN A 401 -0.08 -10.79 21.16
CA ASN A 401 -1.13 -10.92 22.15
C ASN A 401 -2.52 -11.12 21.53
N ASP A 402 -2.79 -10.54 20.36
CA ASP A 402 -4.12 -10.58 19.74
C ASP A 402 -4.34 -11.81 18.84
N ALA A 403 -3.25 -12.49 18.46
CA ALA A 403 -3.28 -13.66 17.57
C ALA A 403 -2.99 -14.98 18.29
N LEU A 404 -2.64 -14.94 19.59
CA LEU A 404 -2.43 -16.14 20.40
C LEU A 404 -3.70 -16.49 21.17
N CYS A 405 -4.14 -17.74 21.03
CA CYS A 405 -5.31 -18.25 21.73
C CYS A 405 -5.03 -19.65 22.28
N TYR A 406 -5.78 -20.05 23.30
CA TYR A 406 -5.89 -21.44 23.70
C TYR A 406 -6.87 -22.18 22.81
N LEU A 407 -6.50 -23.38 22.36
CA LEU A 407 -7.40 -24.31 21.70
C LEU A 407 -7.97 -25.28 22.75
N LEU A 408 -9.30 -25.41 22.80
CA LEU A 408 -10.03 -26.27 23.72
C LEU A 408 -10.90 -27.25 22.94
N THR A 409 -10.73 -28.55 23.18
CA THR A 409 -11.69 -29.58 22.77
C THR A 409 -12.65 -29.92 23.91
N ALA A 410 -13.70 -30.69 23.64
CA ALA A 410 -14.62 -31.17 24.67
C ALA A 410 -13.90 -31.93 25.81
N ALA A 411 -12.83 -32.65 25.50
CA ALA A 411 -12.01 -33.36 26.49
C ALA A 411 -11.15 -32.41 27.35
N ASP A 412 -10.81 -31.23 26.81
CA ASP A 412 -9.98 -30.25 27.51
C ASP A 412 -10.75 -29.47 28.57
N PHE A 413 -12.08 -29.38 28.51
CA PHE A 413 -12.83 -28.58 29.50
C PHE A 413 -12.63 -29.00 30.95
N ALA A 414 -12.40 -30.29 31.19
CA ALA A 414 -12.06 -30.85 32.50
C ALA A 414 -10.56 -30.75 32.85
N ASN A 415 -9.69 -30.49 31.88
CA ASN A 415 -8.25 -30.36 32.10
C ASN A 415 -7.91 -28.98 32.68
N THR A 416 -7.43 -28.96 33.92
CA THR A 416 -7.05 -27.73 34.62
C THR A 416 -5.53 -27.54 34.70
N ARG A 417 -4.73 -28.40 34.05
CA ARG A 417 -3.27 -28.45 34.22
C ARG A 417 -2.48 -28.02 32.98
N SER A 418 -3.09 -28.06 31.81
CA SER A 418 -2.46 -27.67 30.56
C SER A 418 -3.46 -27.18 29.54
N ARG A 419 -3.06 -26.21 28.71
CA ARG A 419 -3.83 -25.73 27.56
C ARG A 419 -2.96 -25.71 26.32
N ARG A 420 -3.50 -26.09 25.16
CA ARG A 420 -2.76 -26.00 23.89
C ARG A 420 -2.78 -24.55 23.41
N LEU A 421 -1.60 -24.00 23.08
CA LEU A 421 -1.45 -22.67 22.54
C LEU A 421 -1.41 -22.75 21.02
N VAL A 422 -2.18 -21.90 20.35
CA VAL A 422 -2.24 -21.79 18.90
C VAL A 422 -2.11 -20.34 18.47
N PHE A 423 -1.60 -20.12 17.27
CA PHE A 423 -1.49 -18.81 16.65
C PHE A 423 -2.53 -18.71 15.55
N ILE A 424 -3.67 -18.11 15.88
CA ILE A 424 -4.81 -17.99 14.98
C ILE A 424 -4.75 -16.61 14.37
N THR A 425 -4.81 -16.59 13.06
CA THR A 425 -4.98 -15.37 12.27
C THR A 425 -6.30 -15.49 11.53
N ASP A 426 -6.88 -14.37 11.09
CA ASP A 426 -8.16 -14.36 10.37
C ASP A 426 -8.21 -15.31 9.16
N ALA A 427 -7.04 -15.63 8.58
CA ALA A 427 -6.91 -16.60 7.49
C ALA A 427 -6.91 -18.09 7.93
N ASP A 428 -7.22 -18.41 9.19
CA ASP A 428 -7.33 -19.78 9.73
C ASP A 428 -8.77 -20.17 10.10
N ALA A 429 -9.76 -19.28 9.90
CA ALA A 429 -11.18 -19.55 10.21
C ALA A 429 -11.82 -20.61 9.28
N ASP A 430 -11.28 -20.77 8.07
CA ASP A 430 -11.76 -21.71 7.04
C ASP A 430 -10.74 -22.82 6.71
N ALA A 431 -9.67 -22.95 7.49
CA ALA A 431 -8.69 -24.02 7.28
C ALA A 431 -9.23 -25.34 7.86
N GLU A 432 -9.27 -26.41 7.06
CA GLU A 432 -9.57 -27.78 7.55
C GLU A 432 -8.61 -28.27 8.66
N GLU A 433 -7.48 -27.59 8.86
CA GLU A 433 -6.51 -27.84 9.92
C GLU A 433 -6.07 -26.55 10.63
N VAL A 434 -6.38 -26.42 11.93
CA VAL A 434 -5.74 -25.41 12.80
C VAL A 434 -4.43 -25.99 13.34
N HIS A 435 -3.31 -25.64 12.72
CA HIS A 435 -1.93 -25.89 13.19
C HIS A 435 -1.70 -27.31 13.77
N GLY A 436 -2.08 -28.34 13.00
CA GLY A 436 -1.89 -29.74 13.37
C GLY A 436 -2.92 -30.29 14.37
N TYR A 437 -4.09 -29.66 14.48
CA TYR A 437 -5.30 -30.33 14.95
C TYR A 437 -5.96 -31.01 13.76
N VAL A 438 -5.97 -32.35 13.77
CA VAL A 438 -6.57 -33.21 12.73
C VAL A 438 -7.82 -33.91 13.28
N GLY A 439 -8.41 -33.35 14.35
CA GLY A 439 -9.54 -33.95 15.04
C GLY A 439 -10.86 -33.58 14.37
N THR A 440 -11.81 -34.51 14.37
CA THR A 440 -13.18 -34.30 13.89
C THR A 440 -14.09 -33.64 14.93
N ASP A 441 -13.57 -33.33 16.13
CA ASP A 441 -14.36 -32.78 17.23
C ASP A 441 -14.47 -31.26 17.14
N ALA A 442 -15.59 -30.72 17.63
CA ALA A 442 -15.76 -29.29 17.79
C ALA A 442 -14.69 -28.73 18.76
N TYR A 443 -14.06 -27.63 18.36
CA TYR A 443 -13.07 -26.92 19.17
C TYR A 443 -13.51 -25.49 19.43
N TYR A 444 -13.00 -24.93 20.51
CA TYR A 444 -13.20 -23.55 20.93
C TYR A 444 -11.86 -22.86 21.08
N THR A 445 -11.84 -21.55 20.84
CA THR A 445 -10.66 -20.72 20.99
C THR A 445 -10.90 -19.73 22.13
N LEU A 446 -10.01 -19.71 23.12
CA LEU A 446 -10.08 -18.79 24.24
C LEU A 446 -8.89 -17.82 24.16
N ALA A 447 -9.14 -16.52 24.34
CA ALA A 447 -8.07 -15.54 24.44
C ALA A 447 -7.15 -15.87 25.63
N VAL A 448 -5.87 -15.55 25.49
CA VAL A 448 -4.92 -15.68 26.61
C VAL A 448 -5.18 -14.58 27.63
N ASP A 449 -5.39 -14.95 28.89
CA ASP A 449 -5.45 -14.00 30.00
C ASP A 449 -4.02 -13.62 30.40
N TRP A 450 -3.52 -12.53 29.83
CA TRP A 450 -2.12 -12.13 30.02
C TRP A 450 -1.78 -11.74 31.46
N ASP A 451 -2.75 -11.30 32.25
CA ASP A 451 -2.53 -10.94 33.66
C ASP A 451 -2.42 -12.21 34.52
N ALA A 452 -3.20 -13.25 34.22
CA ALA A 452 -3.19 -14.51 34.96
C ALA A 452 -2.16 -15.53 34.46
N ASP A 453 -1.79 -15.49 33.18
CA ASP A 453 -1.07 -16.59 32.52
C ASP A 453 0.38 -16.27 32.15
N ALA A 454 0.81 -15.01 32.22
CA ALA A 454 2.13 -14.57 31.77
C ALA A 454 3.32 -15.37 32.34
N ASP A 455 3.19 -15.88 33.57
CA ASP A 455 4.24 -16.66 34.24
C ASP A 455 4.15 -18.17 34.05
N LYS A 456 3.15 -18.65 33.32
CA LYS A 456 2.98 -20.09 33.05
C LYS A 456 4.03 -20.57 32.04
N ASN A 457 4.38 -21.85 32.14
CA ASN A 457 5.43 -22.45 31.32
C ASN A 457 4.87 -22.91 29.98
N VAL A 458 5.37 -22.34 28.89
CA VAL A 458 5.18 -22.82 27.53
C VAL A 458 6.16 -23.95 27.27
N VAL A 459 5.63 -25.13 26.95
CA VAL A 459 6.38 -26.31 26.53
C VAL A 459 6.21 -26.47 25.02
N ILE A 460 7.32 -26.48 24.30
CA ILE A 460 7.38 -26.64 22.84
C ILE A 460 7.98 -28.00 22.54
N ARG A 461 7.17 -28.91 22.00
CA ARG A 461 7.59 -30.24 21.57
C ARG A 461 7.72 -30.31 20.05
N ARG A 462 8.82 -30.87 19.57
CA ARG A 462 9.06 -31.12 18.15
C ARG A 462 9.60 -32.54 17.97
N SER A 463 9.10 -33.25 16.95
CA SER A 463 9.58 -34.60 16.64
C SER A 463 11.11 -34.61 16.47
N GLY A 464 11.78 -35.50 17.20
CA GLY A 464 13.24 -35.68 17.14
C GLY A 464 14.07 -34.59 17.83
N LYS A 465 13.46 -33.70 18.64
CA LYS A 465 14.18 -32.66 19.40
C LYS A 465 13.77 -32.68 20.88
N PRO A 466 14.68 -32.30 21.81
CA PRO A 466 14.33 -32.16 23.22
C PRO A 466 13.30 -31.05 23.41
N ASP A 467 12.41 -31.25 24.39
CA ASP A 467 11.39 -30.27 24.78
C ASP A 467 12.04 -28.95 25.21
N GLN A 468 11.49 -27.84 24.73
CA GLN A 468 11.90 -26.51 25.18
C GLN A 468 10.85 -25.96 26.13
N VAL A 469 11.29 -25.41 27.26
CA VAL A 469 10.44 -24.76 28.25
C VAL A 469 10.80 -23.29 28.34
N ILE A 470 9.81 -22.41 28.25
CA ILE A 470 9.97 -20.95 28.38
C ILE A 470 8.73 -20.34 29.04
N ALA A 471 8.89 -19.30 29.85
CA ALA A 471 7.76 -18.56 30.41
C ALA A 471 6.94 -17.87 29.29
N LEU A 472 5.62 -17.84 29.42
CA LEU A 472 4.73 -17.29 28.40
C LEU A 472 5.03 -15.82 28.07
N ARG A 473 5.37 -15.01 29.08
CA ARG A 473 5.84 -13.61 28.94
C ARG A 473 7.10 -13.45 28.08
N ASP A 474 7.97 -14.45 28.06
CA ASP A 474 9.21 -14.41 27.28
C ASP A 474 9.05 -15.09 25.93
N PHE A 475 8.08 -16.01 25.82
CA PHE A 475 7.66 -16.59 24.56
C PHE A 475 7.13 -15.50 23.62
N ILE A 476 6.27 -14.59 24.11
CA ILE A 476 5.69 -13.50 23.30
C ILE A 476 6.68 -12.42 22.86
N LYS A 477 7.76 -12.23 23.61
CA LYS A 477 8.83 -11.30 23.22
C LYS A 477 9.64 -11.81 22.04
N ARG A 478 9.50 -13.09 21.66
CA ARG A 478 10.12 -13.65 20.46
C ARG A 478 9.33 -13.22 19.23
N ARG A 479 9.99 -13.22 18.06
CA ARG A 479 9.29 -13.05 16.79
C ARG A 479 8.42 -14.28 16.51
N ILE A 480 7.17 -14.24 16.95
CA ILE A 480 6.19 -15.30 16.72
C ILE A 480 5.56 -15.11 15.34
N THR A 481 5.54 -16.17 14.54
CA THR A 481 4.87 -16.21 13.24
C THR A 481 4.16 -17.55 13.09
N ARG A 482 3.32 -17.72 12.08
CA ARG A 482 2.75 -19.04 11.70
C ARG A 482 3.83 -20.14 11.61
N ARG A 483 5.04 -19.81 11.16
CA ARG A 483 6.15 -20.76 11.06
C ARG A 483 6.61 -21.31 12.41
N THR A 484 6.40 -20.57 13.49
CA THR A 484 6.74 -20.99 14.86
C THR A 484 5.95 -22.23 15.28
N PHE A 485 4.69 -22.35 14.84
CA PHE A 485 3.78 -23.44 15.21
C PHE A 485 3.83 -24.63 14.24
N ARG A 486 4.41 -24.47 13.05
CA ARG A 486 4.50 -25.55 12.06
C ARG A 486 5.32 -26.74 12.59
N GLY A 487 4.68 -27.91 12.67
CA GLY A 487 5.29 -29.16 13.10
C GLY A 487 5.74 -29.18 14.57
N ALA A 488 5.12 -28.36 15.42
CA ALA A 488 5.36 -28.33 16.86
C ALA A 488 4.04 -28.43 17.63
N GLU A 489 4.04 -29.19 18.72
CA GLU A 489 3.00 -29.13 19.73
C GLU A 489 3.42 -28.10 20.79
N ILE A 490 2.59 -27.09 21.04
CA ILE A 490 2.90 -26.02 21.99
C ILE A 490 1.81 -26.00 23.05
N THR A 491 2.19 -26.24 24.30
CA THR A 491 1.26 -26.29 25.45
C THR A 491 1.70 -25.33 26.54
N VAL A 492 0.76 -24.62 27.14
CA VAL A 492 0.99 -23.83 28.37
C VAL A 492 0.58 -24.68 29.56
N ASN A 493 1.53 -24.96 30.44
CA ASN A 493 1.33 -25.73 31.65
C ASN A 493 1.15 -24.80 32.85
N GLY A 494 0.10 -25.04 33.63
CA GLY A 494 -0.28 -24.22 34.78
C GLY A 494 -1.68 -24.57 35.27
N THR A 495 -2.14 -23.90 36.32
CA THR A 495 -3.52 -24.09 36.80
C THR A 495 -4.48 -23.20 36.00
N PHE A 496 -5.51 -23.80 35.40
CA PHE A 496 -6.56 -23.12 34.64
C PHE A 496 -7.93 -23.36 35.26
N PRO A 497 -8.88 -22.42 35.13
CA PRO A 497 -10.26 -22.66 35.53
C PRO A 497 -10.90 -23.78 34.67
N SER A 498 -11.81 -24.54 35.28
CA SER A 498 -12.71 -25.44 34.57
C SER A 498 -13.79 -24.64 33.84
N PHE A 499 -14.15 -25.04 32.63
CA PHE A 499 -15.20 -24.39 31.83
C PHE A 499 -16.47 -25.28 31.77
N ASP A 500 -17.65 -24.69 31.94
CA ASP A 500 -18.93 -25.34 31.65
C ASP A 500 -19.28 -25.06 30.17
N PRO A 501 -19.35 -26.07 29.30
CA PRO A 501 -19.58 -25.89 27.87
C PRO A 501 -20.98 -25.34 27.50
N ARG A 502 -21.85 -25.06 28.46
CA ARG A 502 -23.20 -24.49 28.26
C ARG A 502 -23.25 -22.96 28.41
N VAL A 503 -22.16 -22.34 28.85
CA VAL A 503 -21.97 -20.89 29.01
C VAL A 503 -20.90 -20.45 28.03
#